data_AF-A0A9W8XGV1-F1
#
_entry.id   AF-A0A9W8XGV1-F1
#
_cell.length_a   1.000
_cell.length_b   1.000
_cell.length_c   1.000
_cell.angle_alpha   90.00
_cell.angle_beta   90.00
_cell.angle_gamma   90.00
#
_symmetry.space_group_name_H-M   'P 1'
#
loop_
_entity.id
_entity.type
_entity.pdbx_description
1 polymer ?
#
loop_
_entity_poly.entity_id
_entity_poly.type
_entity_poly.pdbx_seq_one_letter_code
_entity_poly.pdbx_strand_id
1 'polypeptide(L)'
;MIPSTTAGLKMTKASWDILICLNFEDYTLICKLLMLGLYRDYWFDPSSILVECVTGGYLGFIPSSKALQNTSGLSQFNNTIVQTESRNYVCGQMAMGDPLTQHFLDELEKRTERLLLVVYEGTNADATVHPTEGELIIKRHRSAKSRQALDLTEWTTDTTLEDIKNDLRFRKSSMYDPIVVDSWQFIIIDRGPNLPFELFDIIEDILSMLLDDPSPREIMKRVIEEVIPPAAQDSFLEKIDIDKIAGLSFPAPPEVQYEGNRHRSHEPDRQILLAHQTKMVQDGRSREANRFIRRVVDDMERCGIISLVKEYESPQTRPVIVQGSDGALDLYFPYEFGGLSPDVELTPNLSLPRKTCLVDFVKQFKDQHPTSIMAKAFDRPWSAHAWQYYAQHYINSKYPFVMFYLTTFVICATDIDDAEKKAAILFAETESRGWRIVLPNARDWRPNINELRLDKLFVGVGPM
;
A
#
# COMPACT_ATOMS: atom_id res chain seq x y z
N MET A 1 12.49 17.98 -33.62
CA MET A 1 13.61 17.39 -34.38
C MET A 1 14.89 17.73 -33.62
N ILE A 2 15.35 16.85 -32.74
CA ILE A 2 16.56 17.07 -31.94
C ILE A 2 17.77 16.83 -32.85
N PRO A 3 18.73 17.77 -32.98
CA PRO A 3 19.83 17.62 -33.91
C PRO A 3 20.70 16.42 -33.53
N SER A 4 21.00 15.56 -34.51
CA SER A 4 21.74 14.31 -34.33
C SER A 4 23.24 14.50 -34.05
N THR A 5 23.75 15.73 -34.07
CA THR A 5 25.16 16.03 -33.80
C THR A 5 25.31 17.37 -33.08
N THR A 6 25.86 17.34 -31.87
CA THR A 6 26.15 18.52 -31.02
C THR A 6 27.59 19.02 -31.17
N ALA A 7 28.34 18.50 -32.15
CA ALA A 7 29.73 18.86 -32.40
C ALA A 7 29.86 20.38 -32.60
N GLY A 8 30.29 21.10 -31.55
CA GLY A 8 30.53 22.54 -31.55
C GLY A 8 29.63 23.39 -30.65
N LEU A 9 28.50 22.85 -30.12
CA LEU A 9 27.59 23.62 -29.24
C LEU A 9 27.86 23.31 -27.77
N LYS A 10 28.80 24.04 -27.16
CA LYS A 10 29.03 24.06 -25.70
C LYS A 10 27.94 24.90 -25.00
N MET A 11 26.68 24.48 -25.05
CA MET A 11 25.60 25.14 -24.32
C MET A 11 25.34 24.42 -22.98
N THR A 12 24.98 25.17 -21.94
CA THR A 12 24.64 24.63 -20.61
C THR A 12 23.19 24.12 -20.58
N LYS A 13 22.83 23.24 -19.63
CA LYS A 13 21.46 22.68 -19.47
C LYS A 13 20.37 23.77 -19.49
N ALA A 14 20.55 24.82 -18.68
CA ALA A 14 19.62 25.95 -18.62
C ALA A 14 19.43 26.67 -19.97
N SER A 15 20.42 26.60 -20.87
CA SER A 15 20.33 27.22 -22.20
C SER A 15 19.51 26.37 -23.20
N TRP A 16 19.28 25.09 -22.92
CA TRP A 16 18.44 24.19 -23.74
C TRP A 16 17.01 24.12 -23.25
N ASP A 17 16.80 24.13 -21.92
CA ASP A 17 15.46 24.19 -21.31
C ASP A 17 14.64 25.36 -21.92
N ILE A 18 15.31 26.49 -22.21
CA ILE A 18 14.71 27.69 -22.79
C ILE A 18 14.52 27.61 -24.32
N LEU A 19 15.29 26.79 -25.04
CA LEU A 19 15.41 26.89 -26.50
C LEU A 19 14.65 25.80 -27.26
N ILE A 20 14.36 24.66 -26.63
CA ILE A 20 13.84 23.45 -27.33
C ILE A 20 12.53 22.95 -26.73
N CYS A 21 12.34 23.05 -25.41
CA CYS A 21 11.13 22.54 -24.77
C CYS A 21 9.96 23.49 -25.03
N LEU A 22 8.99 23.03 -25.82
CA LEU A 22 7.74 23.77 -26.04
C LEU A 22 6.70 23.47 -24.95
N ASN A 23 6.87 22.37 -24.23
CA ASN A 23 6.03 21.92 -23.13
C ASN A 23 6.81 21.03 -22.14
N PHE A 24 6.14 20.55 -21.09
CA PHE A 24 6.74 19.65 -20.10
C PHE A 24 7.10 18.27 -20.66
N GLU A 25 6.35 17.75 -21.64
CA GLU A 25 6.63 16.44 -22.25
C GLU A 25 7.98 16.43 -22.99
N ASP A 26 8.31 17.52 -23.70
CA ASP A 26 9.62 17.70 -24.33
C ASP A 26 10.74 17.68 -23.28
N TYR A 27 10.50 18.29 -22.12
CA TYR A 27 11.47 18.28 -21.02
C TYR A 27 11.65 16.87 -20.43
N THR A 28 10.55 16.13 -20.22
CA THR A 28 10.59 14.72 -19.80
C THR A 28 11.34 13.86 -20.83
N LEU A 29 11.09 14.06 -22.12
CA LEU A 29 11.77 13.36 -23.22
C LEU A 29 13.29 13.59 -23.16
N ILE A 30 13.73 14.84 -22.99
CA ILE A 30 15.14 15.18 -22.83
C ILE A 30 15.73 14.51 -21.58
N CYS A 31 15.03 14.55 -20.44
CA CYS A 31 15.48 13.88 -19.23
C CYS A 31 15.69 12.37 -19.44
N LYS A 32 14.74 11.69 -20.11
CA LYS A 32 14.84 10.26 -20.45
C LYS A 32 16.04 9.99 -21.36
N LEU A 33 16.25 10.80 -22.40
CA LEU A 33 17.42 10.69 -23.29
C LEU A 33 18.76 10.85 -22.54
N LEU A 34 18.83 11.81 -21.61
CA LEU A 34 20.01 12.02 -20.76
C LEU A 34 20.28 10.80 -19.88
N MET A 35 19.23 10.23 -19.28
CA MET A 35 19.32 9.06 -18.40
C MET A 35 19.69 7.77 -19.17
N LEU A 36 19.26 7.64 -20.43
CA LEU A 36 19.71 6.59 -21.35
C LEU A 36 21.19 6.73 -21.76
N GLY A 37 21.85 7.83 -21.38
CA GLY A 37 23.26 8.07 -21.67
C GLY A 37 23.54 8.55 -23.09
N LEU A 38 22.52 8.91 -23.87
CA LEU A 38 22.68 9.35 -25.27
C LEU A 38 23.43 10.69 -25.42
N TYR A 39 23.51 11.47 -24.33
CA TYR A 39 24.28 12.71 -24.27
C TYR A 39 25.21 12.77 -23.04
N ARG A 40 25.67 11.59 -22.58
CA ARG A 40 26.45 11.45 -21.34
C ARG A 40 27.72 12.30 -21.33
N ASP A 41 28.39 12.40 -22.47
CA ASP A 41 29.71 13.06 -22.59
C ASP A 41 29.66 14.59 -22.48
N TYR A 42 28.47 15.18 -22.56
CA TYR A 42 28.34 16.64 -22.64
C TYR A 42 27.39 17.22 -21.59
N TRP A 43 26.29 16.52 -21.27
CA TRP A 43 25.14 17.13 -20.62
C TRP A 43 24.60 16.38 -19.40
N PHE A 44 25.02 15.12 -19.22
CA PHE A 44 24.63 14.36 -18.04
C PHE A 44 25.53 14.76 -16.87
N ASP A 45 24.94 15.39 -15.86
CA ASP A 45 25.59 15.59 -14.58
C ASP A 45 25.41 14.33 -13.71
N PRO A 46 26.49 13.58 -13.40
CA PRO A 46 26.40 12.40 -12.54
C PRO A 46 25.96 12.74 -11.10
N SER A 47 26.07 14.01 -10.69
CA SER A 47 25.58 14.51 -9.40
C SER A 47 24.13 15.02 -9.46
N SER A 48 23.49 14.90 -10.62
CA SER A 48 22.07 15.25 -10.79
C SER A 48 21.19 14.36 -9.92
N ILE A 49 20.19 14.99 -9.31
CA ILE A 49 19.12 14.32 -8.55
C ILE A 49 18.35 13.29 -9.39
N LEU A 50 18.35 13.43 -10.73
CA LEU A 50 17.74 12.46 -11.64
C LEU A 50 18.36 11.06 -11.54
N VAL A 51 19.65 10.98 -11.19
CA VAL A 51 20.37 9.71 -11.05
C VAL A 51 19.96 8.97 -9.77
N GLU A 52 19.35 9.69 -8.82
CA GLU A 52 18.86 9.13 -7.57
C GLU A 52 17.41 8.65 -7.64
N CYS A 53 16.68 9.00 -8.70
CA CYS A 53 15.29 8.59 -8.93
C CYS A 53 15.10 8.16 -10.38
N VAL A 54 15.87 7.15 -10.81
CA VAL A 54 15.95 6.72 -12.20
C VAL A 54 14.62 6.14 -12.68
N THR A 55 14.00 5.29 -11.87
CA THR A 55 12.71 4.69 -12.22
C THR A 55 11.64 5.78 -12.29
N GLY A 56 11.66 6.72 -11.34
CA GLY A 56 10.75 7.86 -11.33
C GLY A 56 10.87 8.70 -12.60
N GLY A 57 12.10 9.05 -12.99
CA GLY A 57 12.35 9.81 -14.22
C GLY A 57 11.88 9.11 -15.50
N TYR A 58 12.11 7.80 -15.60
CA TYR A 58 11.60 7.00 -16.71
C TYR A 58 10.07 6.91 -16.74
N LEU A 59 9.43 6.96 -15.58
CA LEU A 59 7.97 6.93 -15.45
C LEU A 59 7.35 8.34 -15.36
N GLY A 60 8.10 9.38 -15.72
CA GLY A 60 7.59 10.75 -15.91
C GLY A 60 7.72 11.68 -14.70
N PHE A 61 8.16 11.20 -13.54
CA PHE A 61 8.44 12.02 -12.37
C PHE A 61 9.85 12.63 -12.43
N ILE A 62 9.93 13.93 -12.62
CA ILE A 62 11.21 14.65 -12.73
C ILE A 62 11.54 15.34 -11.39
N PRO A 63 12.46 14.79 -10.57
CA PRO A 63 12.88 15.44 -9.33
C PRO A 63 13.64 16.74 -9.60
N SER A 64 13.37 17.77 -8.81
CA SER A 64 13.99 19.10 -8.93
C SER A 64 14.86 19.48 -7.73
N SER A 65 14.48 19.04 -6.54
CA SER A 65 15.25 19.25 -5.31
C SER A 65 14.85 18.23 -4.25
N LYS A 66 15.70 18.06 -3.24
CA LYS A 66 15.42 17.25 -2.05
C LYS A 66 16.08 17.88 -0.83
N ALA A 67 15.65 17.48 0.35
CA ALA A 67 16.39 17.76 1.58
C ALA A 67 17.79 17.12 1.51
N LEU A 68 18.82 17.91 1.83
CA LEU A 68 20.17 17.38 2.10
C LEU A 68 20.12 16.60 3.41
N GLN A 69 20.67 15.37 3.40
CA GLN A 69 20.90 14.59 4.62
C GLN A 69 21.97 15.26 5.48
N ASN A 70 21.61 16.34 6.18
CA ASN A 70 22.42 16.80 7.30
C ASN A 70 22.08 15.89 8.48
N THR A 71 23.11 15.25 9.04
CA THR A 71 23.04 14.33 10.17
C THR A 71 22.08 14.87 11.23
N SER A 72 20.86 14.35 11.18
CA SER A 72 19.82 14.68 12.14
C SER A 72 20.22 14.01 13.44
N GLY A 73 20.40 14.79 14.49
CA GLY A 73 20.93 14.26 15.72
C GLY A 73 21.40 15.31 16.72
N LEU A 74 21.74 14.81 17.89
CA LEU A 74 22.37 15.57 18.95
C LEU A 74 23.84 15.78 18.56
N SER A 75 24.24 17.02 18.30
CA SER A 75 25.63 17.39 18.03
C SER A 75 26.16 18.24 19.16
N GLN A 76 27.45 18.12 19.46
CA GLN A 76 28.12 18.95 20.46
C GLN A 76 29.10 19.89 19.77
N PHE A 77 28.90 21.19 19.94
CA PHE A 77 29.74 22.23 19.36
C PHE A 77 30.13 23.23 20.45
N ASN A 78 31.44 23.41 20.70
CA ASN A 78 31.96 24.40 21.66
C ASN A 78 31.25 24.40 23.02
N ASN A 79 31.12 23.23 23.66
CA ASN A 79 30.45 23.04 24.95
C ASN A 79 28.93 23.35 24.96
N THR A 80 28.33 23.43 23.78
CA THR A 80 26.88 23.56 23.58
C THR A 80 26.37 22.32 22.87
N ILE A 81 25.28 21.76 23.38
CA ILE A 81 24.56 20.65 22.76
C ILE A 81 23.51 21.26 21.84
N VAL A 82 23.55 20.91 20.56
CA VAL A 82 22.58 21.33 19.55
C VAL A 82 21.79 20.11 19.11
N GLN A 83 20.48 20.17 19.24
CA GLN A 83 19.56 19.18 18.70
C GLN A 83 18.87 19.77 17.48
N THR A 84 18.95 19.06 16.35
CA THR A 84 18.27 19.43 15.12
C THR A 84 17.18 18.41 14.81
N GLU A 85 16.02 18.90 14.41
CA GLU A 85 14.96 18.09 13.80
C GLU A 85 14.75 18.55 12.36
N SER A 86 14.77 17.61 11.43
CA SER A 86 14.55 17.86 10.01
C SER A 86 13.65 16.80 9.40
N ARG A 87 12.66 17.22 8.62
CA ARG A 87 11.88 16.33 7.75
C ARG A 87 12.59 16.19 6.42
N ASN A 88 12.56 14.99 5.85
CA ASN A 88 12.93 14.84 4.45
C ASN A 88 11.84 15.42 3.57
N TYR A 89 12.24 15.94 2.42
CA TYR A 89 11.30 16.27 1.36
C TYR A 89 11.93 16.02 -0.01
N VAL A 90 11.08 15.80 -1.00
CA VAL A 90 11.41 15.77 -2.42
C VAL A 90 10.46 16.72 -3.14
N CYS A 91 11.02 17.59 -3.96
CA CYS A 91 10.26 18.37 -4.93
C CYS A 91 10.41 17.73 -6.32
N GLY A 92 9.33 17.67 -7.08
CA GLY A 92 9.37 17.14 -8.43
C GLY A 92 8.16 17.57 -9.25
N GLN A 93 8.14 17.13 -10.50
CA GLN A 93 7.15 17.55 -11.48
C GLN A 93 6.69 16.35 -12.32
N MET A 94 5.42 16.35 -12.71
CA MET A 94 4.87 15.39 -13.69
C MET A 94 3.92 16.11 -14.65
N ALA A 95 3.78 15.56 -15.86
CA ALA A 95 2.93 16.14 -16.90
C ALA A 95 1.46 16.10 -16.50
N MET A 96 0.72 17.20 -16.69
CA MET A 96 -0.72 17.22 -16.42
C MET A 96 -1.52 16.33 -17.38
N GLY A 97 -1.06 16.22 -18.62
CA GLY A 97 -1.71 15.42 -19.66
C GLY A 97 -1.54 13.91 -19.50
N ASP A 98 -0.63 13.45 -18.64
CA ASP A 98 -0.38 12.02 -18.43
C ASP A 98 -1.37 11.45 -17.40
N PRO A 99 -2.21 10.46 -17.76
CA PRO A 99 -3.13 9.80 -16.82
C PRO A 99 -2.43 9.20 -15.59
N LEU A 100 -1.17 8.77 -15.72
CA LEU A 100 -0.38 8.24 -14.61
C LEU A 100 -0.19 9.28 -13.51
N THR A 101 -0.13 10.57 -13.86
CA THR A 101 0.04 11.66 -12.89
C THR A 101 -1.13 11.76 -11.91
N GLN A 102 -2.37 11.61 -12.40
CA GLN A 102 -3.54 11.64 -11.52
C GLN A 102 -3.57 10.42 -10.60
N HIS A 103 -3.30 9.23 -11.14
CA HIS A 103 -3.20 8.02 -10.33
C HIS A 103 -2.08 8.11 -9.28
N PHE A 104 -0.95 8.70 -9.64
CA PHE A 104 0.16 8.94 -8.71
C PHE A 104 -0.23 9.91 -7.60
N LEU A 105 -0.93 11.00 -7.92
CA LEU A 105 -1.47 11.95 -6.95
C LEU A 105 -2.43 11.25 -5.97
N ASP A 106 -3.43 10.54 -6.50
CA ASP A 106 -4.41 9.80 -5.69
C ASP A 106 -3.72 8.82 -4.72
N GLU A 107 -2.62 8.21 -5.14
CA GLU A 107 -1.86 7.28 -4.31
C GLU A 107 -0.98 7.94 -3.25
N LEU A 108 -0.39 9.08 -3.55
CA LEU A 108 0.33 9.86 -2.55
C LEU A 108 -0.62 10.39 -1.47
N GLU A 109 -1.82 10.84 -1.87
CA GLU A 109 -2.84 11.34 -0.94
C GLU A 109 -3.30 10.29 0.07
N LYS A 110 -3.37 9.00 -0.34
CA LYS A 110 -3.72 7.89 0.56
C LYS A 110 -2.65 7.59 1.62
N ARG A 111 -1.41 8.04 1.43
CA ARG A 111 -0.26 7.70 2.31
C ARG A 111 -0.07 8.71 3.46
N THR A 112 -1.18 9.19 4.03
CA THR A 112 -1.20 10.21 5.10
C THR A 112 -0.44 9.80 6.37
N GLU A 113 -0.19 8.51 6.61
CA GLU A 113 0.62 8.03 7.74
C GLU A 113 2.10 8.44 7.61
N ARG A 114 2.65 8.35 6.39
CA ARG A 114 4.07 8.58 6.13
C ARG A 114 4.33 9.96 5.53
N LEU A 115 3.39 10.48 4.75
CA LEU A 115 3.61 11.63 3.89
C LEU A 115 2.70 12.81 4.24
N LEU A 116 3.25 13.99 4.04
CA LEU A 116 2.52 15.24 3.82
C LEU A 116 2.76 15.63 2.37
N LEU A 117 1.68 15.92 1.65
CA LEU A 117 1.71 16.20 0.23
C LEU A 117 1.30 17.64 -0.02
N VAL A 118 2.10 18.38 -0.77
CA VAL A 118 1.72 19.69 -1.28
C VAL A 118 1.75 19.64 -2.79
N VAL A 119 0.60 19.86 -3.41
CA VAL A 119 0.45 19.78 -4.87
C VAL A 119 -0.17 21.07 -5.38
N TYR A 120 0.39 21.57 -6.47
CA TYR A 120 -0.15 22.75 -7.15
C TYR A 120 0.14 22.71 -8.64
N GLU A 121 -0.76 23.31 -9.41
CA GLU A 121 -0.58 23.56 -10.82
C GLU A 121 0.56 24.58 -11.00
N GLY A 122 1.46 24.35 -11.95
CA GLY A 122 2.65 25.19 -12.07
C GLY A 122 2.37 26.69 -12.31
N THR A 123 1.20 27.05 -12.86
CA THR A 123 0.75 28.44 -13.02
C THR A 123 0.05 29.02 -11.79
N ASN A 124 -0.45 28.17 -10.88
CA ASN A 124 -1.20 28.58 -9.71
C ASN A 124 -0.34 28.49 -8.44
N ALA A 125 -0.03 29.65 -7.85
CA ALA A 125 0.80 29.73 -6.65
C ALA A 125 0.07 29.33 -5.35
N ASP A 126 -1.26 29.19 -5.39
CA ASP A 126 -2.09 28.78 -4.26
C ASP A 126 -2.05 27.25 -4.15
N ALA A 127 -1.03 26.78 -3.43
CA ALA A 127 -0.81 25.37 -3.24
C ALA A 127 -1.75 24.76 -2.20
N THR A 128 -2.39 23.67 -2.59
CA THR A 128 -3.18 22.83 -1.70
C THR A 128 -2.26 21.91 -0.90
N VAL A 129 -2.36 21.97 0.43
CA VAL A 129 -1.63 21.11 1.38
C VAL A 129 -2.56 20.00 1.86
N HIS A 130 -2.15 18.75 1.66
CA HIS A 130 -2.88 17.54 2.03
C HIS A 130 -2.08 16.69 3.03
N PRO A 131 -2.62 16.41 4.23
CA PRO A 131 -3.77 17.06 4.87
C PRO A 131 -3.46 18.52 5.27
N THR A 132 -4.49 19.33 5.46
CA THR A 132 -4.35 20.73 5.90
C THR A 132 -3.85 20.77 7.34
N GLU A 133 -2.55 20.93 7.52
CA GLU A 133 -1.93 21.20 8.81
C GLU A 133 -1.64 22.71 8.95
N GLY A 134 -1.33 23.16 10.17
CA GLY A 134 -0.91 24.55 10.41
C GLY A 134 0.45 24.88 9.76
N GLU A 135 1.22 25.78 10.37
CA GLU A 135 2.55 26.11 9.85
C GLU A 135 3.46 24.87 9.84
N LEU A 136 3.76 24.37 8.64
CA LEU A 136 4.57 23.16 8.45
C LEU A 136 6.06 23.48 8.58
N ILE A 137 6.63 23.06 9.71
CA ILE A 137 8.06 23.19 10.01
C ILE A 137 8.82 22.02 9.38
N ILE A 138 9.75 22.35 8.49
CA ILE A 138 10.63 21.38 7.81
C ILE A 138 11.87 21.12 8.64
N LYS A 139 12.51 22.19 9.13
CA LYS A 139 13.73 22.10 9.93
C LYS A 139 13.69 23.08 11.09
N ARG A 140 14.14 22.62 12.25
CA ARG A 140 14.29 23.42 13.47
C ARG A 140 15.45 22.91 14.30
N HIS A 141 16.02 23.79 15.12
CA HIS A 141 17.05 23.42 16.09
C HIS A 141 16.81 24.05 17.45
N ARG A 142 17.41 23.46 18.49
CA ARG A 142 17.52 24.05 19.82
C ARG A 142 18.90 23.76 20.39
N SER A 143 19.42 24.68 21.21
CA SER A 143 20.77 24.57 21.73
C SER A 143 20.84 24.91 23.22
N ALA A 144 21.55 24.10 24.00
CA ALA A 144 21.72 24.31 25.44
C ALA A 144 23.09 23.84 25.95
N LYS A 145 23.52 24.36 27.11
CA LYS A 145 24.79 23.95 27.75
C LYS A 145 24.74 22.54 28.36
N SER A 146 23.55 22.01 28.62
CA SER A 146 23.35 20.68 29.18
C SER A 146 22.12 20.01 28.58
N ARG A 147 22.05 18.68 28.66
CA ARG A 147 20.92 17.91 28.14
C ARG A 147 19.61 18.21 28.87
N GLN A 148 19.67 18.45 30.18
CA GLN A 148 18.50 18.85 30.98
C GLN A 148 17.97 20.23 30.57
N ALA A 149 18.87 21.18 30.29
CA ALA A 149 18.48 22.50 29.81
C ALA A 149 17.89 22.46 28.39
N LEU A 150 18.33 21.50 27.57
CA LEU A 150 17.84 21.30 26.20
C LEU A 150 16.33 21.01 26.17
N ASP A 151 15.83 20.19 27.10
CA ASP A 151 14.41 19.83 27.16
C ASP A 151 13.50 21.01 27.50
N LEU A 152 14.06 22.03 28.18
CA LEU A 152 13.38 23.27 28.54
C LEU A 152 13.57 24.39 27.51
N THR A 153 14.46 24.20 26.53
CA THR A 153 14.78 25.23 25.53
C THR A 153 13.76 25.19 24.41
N GLU A 154 13.24 26.35 24.02
CA GLU A 154 12.34 26.51 22.88
C GLU A 154 13.04 26.18 21.55
N TRP A 155 12.25 25.72 20.59
CA TRP A 155 12.74 25.45 19.24
C TRP A 155 12.88 26.74 18.44
N THR A 156 13.98 26.86 17.70
CA THR A 156 14.16 27.87 16.66
C THR A 156 13.88 27.24 15.30
N THR A 157 12.94 27.81 14.55
CA THR A 157 12.60 27.35 13.19
C THR A 157 13.67 27.81 12.20
N ASP A 158 14.23 26.87 11.43
CA ASP A 158 15.24 27.15 10.40
C ASP A 158 14.63 27.22 9.00
N THR A 159 13.64 26.36 8.72
CA THR A 159 13.07 26.23 7.38
C THR A 159 11.61 25.80 7.50
N THR A 160 10.75 26.54 6.82
CA THR A 160 9.32 26.30 6.70
C THR A 160 8.98 25.76 5.31
N LEU A 161 7.75 25.27 5.14
CA LEU A 161 7.21 24.95 3.81
C LEU A 161 7.22 26.18 2.88
N GLU A 162 6.95 27.38 3.40
CA GLU A 162 6.92 28.59 2.58
C GLU A 162 8.31 28.95 2.05
N ASP A 163 9.38 28.66 2.81
CA ASP A 163 10.76 28.82 2.33
C ASP A 163 11.05 27.89 1.14
N ILE A 164 10.60 26.63 1.19
CA ILE A 164 10.73 25.68 0.07
C ILE A 164 9.93 26.18 -1.14
N LYS A 165 8.69 26.60 -0.93
CA LYS A 165 7.84 27.16 -2.01
C LYS A 165 8.50 28.38 -2.64
N ASN A 166 9.10 29.26 -1.83
CA ASN A 166 9.82 30.43 -2.31
C ASN A 166 11.08 30.05 -3.11
N ASP A 167 11.88 29.07 -2.66
CA ASP A 167 13.02 28.57 -3.46
C ASP A 167 12.56 28.04 -4.82
N LEU A 168 11.47 27.28 -4.86
CA LEU A 168 10.89 26.79 -6.13
C LEU A 168 10.40 27.95 -7.02
N ARG A 169 9.79 28.99 -6.43
CA ARG A 169 9.37 30.20 -7.16
C ARG A 169 10.57 30.98 -7.70
N PHE A 170 11.66 31.13 -6.93
CA PHE A 170 12.86 31.83 -7.37
C PHE A 170 13.58 31.13 -8.52
N ARG A 171 13.59 29.79 -8.54
CA ARG A 171 14.11 29.03 -9.67
C ARG A 171 13.31 29.27 -10.95
N LYS A 172 12.00 29.52 -10.82
CA LYS A 172 11.08 29.91 -11.90
C LYS A 172 11.16 31.42 -12.16
N SER A 173 12.35 31.92 -12.50
CA SER A 173 12.59 33.35 -12.74
C SER A 173 11.82 33.94 -13.95
N SER A 174 11.18 33.09 -14.76
CA SER A 174 10.30 33.45 -15.86
C SER A 174 8.90 32.88 -15.61
N MET A 175 7.90 33.76 -15.52
CA MET A 175 6.48 33.39 -15.35
C MET A 175 5.88 32.68 -16.58
N TYR A 176 6.60 32.64 -17.69
CA TYR A 176 6.18 32.05 -18.97
C TYR A 176 7.18 30.99 -19.43
N ASP A 177 7.55 30.09 -18.53
CA ASP A 177 8.20 28.85 -18.91
C ASP A 177 7.11 27.83 -19.28
N PRO A 178 6.93 27.47 -20.57
CA PRO A 178 5.90 26.52 -20.99
C PRO A 178 6.00 25.17 -20.25
N ILE A 179 7.21 24.79 -19.82
CA ILE A 179 7.46 23.58 -19.01
C ILE A 179 6.70 23.63 -17.69
N VAL A 180 6.57 24.83 -17.10
CA VAL A 180 5.89 25.03 -15.82
C VAL A 180 4.37 25.01 -16.01
N VAL A 181 3.86 25.49 -17.14
CA VAL A 181 2.41 25.59 -17.37
C VAL A 181 1.75 24.21 -17.45
N ASP A 182 2.42 23.23 -18.08
CA ASP A 182 1.84 21.92 -18.38
C ASP A 182 2.19 20.83 -17.35
N SER A 183 2.56 21.22 -16.12
CA SER A 183 3.00 20.27 -15.09
C SER A 183 2.37 20.48 -13.71
N TRP A 184 2.07 19.36 -13.05
CA TRP A 184 1.83 19.30 -11.61
C TRP A 184 3.15 19.42 -10.86
N GLN A 185 3.16 20.23 -9.81
CA GLN A 185 4.29 20.42 -8.92
C GLN A 185 4.03 19.67 -7.62
N PHE A 186 4.96 18.81 -7.23
CA PHE A 186 4.86 17.99 -6.02
C PHE A 186 5.91 18.45 -5.01
N ILE A 187 5.49 18.61 -3.75
CA ILE A 187 6.38 18.63 -2.58
C ILE A 187 5.93 17.50 -1.68
N ILE A 188 6.71 16.42 -1.69
CA ILE A 188 6.45 15.20 -0.92
C ILE A 188 7.33 15.26 0.32
N ILE A 189 6.72 15.29 1.51
CA ILE A 189 7.40 15.58 2.77
C ILE A 189 7.13 14.45 3.76
N ASP A 190 8.14 14.08 4.53
CA ASP A 190 7.95 13.12 5.61
C ASP A 190 7.08 13.69 6.75
N ARG A 191 6.10 12.89 7.19
CA ARG A 191 5.23 13.25 8.32
C ARG A 191 5.96 13.23 9.67
N GLY A 192 6.97 12.38 9.83
CA GLY A 192 7.84 12.39 11.01
C GLY A 192 9.16 13.11 10.74
N PRO A 193 9.69 13.91 11.68
CA PRO A 193 11.06 14.39 11.58
C PRO A 193 12.06 13.24 11.75
N ASN A 194 13.24 13.40 11.17
CA ASN A 194 14.42 12.54 11.32
C ASN A 194 14.22 11.08 10.87
N LEU A 195 13.26 10.84 9.99
CA LEU A 195 13.09 9.53 9.36
C LEU A 195 14.23 9.29 8.35
N PRO A 196 14.58 8.03 8.05
CA PRO A 196 15.50 7.73 6.95
C PRO A 196 14.93 8.27 5.64
N PHE A 197 15.82 8.75 4.77
CA PHE A 197 15.42 9.24 3.46
C PHE A 197 15.06 8.06 2.56
N GLU A 198 13.77 7.86 2.37
CA GLU A 198 13.18 6.78 1.56
C GLU A 198 12.17 7.35 0.54
N LEU A 199 12.15 8.67 0.36
CA LEU A 199 11.13 9.33 -0.46
C LEU A 199 11.23 8.93 -1.94
N PHE A 200 12.43 8.74 -2.48
CA PHE A 200 12.58 8.20 -3.84
C PHE A 200 12.10 6.77 -3.93
N ASP A 201 12.45 5.90 -2.98
CA ASP A 201 11.96 4.52 -2.97
C ASP A 201 10.43 4.47 -2.94
N ILE A 202 9.79 5.35 -2.15
CA ILE A 202 8.33 5.48 -2.11
C ILE A 202 7.77 5.93 -3.47
N ILE A 203 8.36 6.93 -4.10
CA ILE A 203 7.92 7.45 -5.41
C ILE A 203 8.03 6.35 -6.47
N GLU A 204 9.19 5.70 -6.56
CA GLU A 204 9.45 4.64 -7.54
C GLU A 204 8.56 3.41 -7.30
N ASP A 205 8.34 3.04 -6.04
CA ASP A 205 7.44 1.95 -5.66
C ASP A 205 6.00 2.21 -6.12
N ILE A 206 5.47 3.43 -5.90
CA ILE A 206 4.11 3.80 -6.32
C ILE A 206 4.01 3.78 -7.85
N LEU A 207 4.94 4.43 -8.55
CA LEU A 207 4.88 4.51 -10.01
C LEU A 207 4.98 3.12 -10.66
N SER A 208 5.85 2.26 -10.11
CA SER A 208 5.95 0.88 -10.58
C SER A 208 4.65 0.11 -10.31
N MET A 209 4.08 0.24 -9.12
CA MET A 209 2.82 -0.40 -8.75
C MET A 209 1.66 0.00 -9.66
N LEU A 210 1.55 1.28 -9.99
CA LEU A 210 0.50 1.82 -10.87
C LEU A 210 0.59 1.30 -12.32
N LEU A 211 1.73 0.73 -12.68
CA LEU A 211 1.99 0.11 -13.99
C LEU A 211 2.05 -1.42 -13.89
N ASP A 212 1.45 -1.99 -12.85
CA ASP A 212 1.42 -3.44 -12.60
C ASP A 212 2.81 -4.06 -12.37
N ASP A 213 3.69 -3.31 -11.70
CA ASP A 213 5.05 -3.70 -11.31
C ASP A 213 5.91 -4.21 -12.48
N PRO A 214 6.14 -3.38 -13.51
CA PRO A 214 6.92 -3.80 -14.67
C PRO A 214 8.36 -4.11 -14.25
N SER A 215 8.94 -5.12 -14.90
CA SER A 215 10.36 -5.42 -14.75
C SER A 215 11.22 -4.25 -15.25
N PRO A 216 12.45 -4.09 -14.75
CA PRO A 216 13.44 -3.16 -15.30
C PRO A 216 13.56 -3.20 -16.83
N ARG A 217 13.45 -4.40 -17.41
CA ARG A 217 13.48 -4.61 -18.86
C ARG A 217 12.28 -4.01 -19.57
N GLU A 218 11.09 -4.18 -19.01
CA GLU A 218 9.85 -3.63 -19.57
C GLU A 218 9.82 -2.11 -19.46
N ILE A 219 10.26 -1.54 -18.33
CA ILE A 219 10.42 -0.09 -18.17
C ILE A 219 11.37 0.45 -19.25
N MET A 220 12.55 -0.16 -19.38
CA MET A 220 13.55 0.26 -20.35
C MET A 220 13.05 0.14 -21.79
N LYS A 221 12.39 -0.98 -22.12
CA LYS A 221 11.79 -1.19 -23.44
C LYS A 221 10.76 -0.11 -23.74
N ARG A 222 9.85 0.18 -22.80
CA ARG A 222 8.84 1.24 -22.95
C ARG A 222 9.49 2.60 -23.19
N VAL A 223 10.52 2.96 -22.42
CA VAL A 223 11.24 4.23 -22.58
C VAL A 223 11.89 4.32 -23.97
N ILE A 224 12.52 3.25 -24.46
CA ILE A 224 13.13 3.23 -25.79
C ILE A 224 12.06 3.36 -26.88
N GLU A 225 10.94 2.65 -26.74
CA GLU A 225 9.83 2.70 -27.69
C GLU A 225 9.20 4.10 -27.77
N GLU A 226 9.17 4.81 -26.63
CA GLU A 226 8.65 6.17 -26.52
C GLU A 226 9.63 7.21 -27.10
N VAL A 227 10.92 7.06 -26.81
CA VAL A 227 11.92 8.13 -26.99
C VAL A 227 12.77 7.95 -28.25
N ILE A 228 13.01 6.71 -28.68
CA ILE A 228 13.89 6.37 -29.80
C ILE A 228 13.05 6.11 -31.06
N PRO A 229 13.41 6.67 -32.23
CA PRO A 229 12.69 6.41 -33.48
C PRO A 229 12.62 4.91 -33.82
N PRO A 230 11.49 4.40 -34.35
CA PRO A 230 11.29 2.96 -34.60
C PRO A 230 12.42 2.26 -35.36
N ALA A 231 13.01 2.93 -36.35
CA ALA A 231 14.10 2.36 -37.16
C ALA A 231 15.40 2.07 -36.37
N ALA A 232 15.55 2.61 -35.16
CA ALA A 232 16.74 2.44 -34.33
C ALA A 232 16.47 1.63 -33.03
N GLN A 233 15.21 1.37 -32.68
CA GLN A 233 14.83 0.77 -31.39
C GLN A 233 15.51 -0.58 -31.14
N ASP A 234 15.51 -1.47 -32.14
CA ASP A 234 16.11 -2.82 -32.03
C ASP A 234 17.61 -2.75 -31.67
N SER A 235 18.36 -1.85 -32.32
CA SER A 235 19.79 -1.69 -32.05
C SER A 235 20.07 -1.19 -30.63
N PHE A 236 19.16 -0.40 -30.05
CA PHE A 236 19.27 0.06 -28.67
C PHE A 236 18.92 -1.06 -27.68
N LEU A 237 17.82 -1.77 -27.92
CA LEU A 237 17.37 -2.89 -27.10
C LEU A 237 18.42 -4.00 -27.01
N GLU A 238 19.14 -4.28 -28.09
CA GLU A 238 20.23 -5.28 -28.12
C GLU A 238 21.47 -4.86 -27.33
N LYS A 239 21.75 -3.54 -27.24
CA LYS A 239 22.97 -3.01 -26.61
C LYS A 239 22.81 -2.75 -25.12
N ILE A 240 21.59 -2.72 -24.62
CA ILE A 240 21.34 -2.35 -23.23
C ILE A 240 21.56 -3.55 -22.32
N ASP A 241 22.58 -3.41 -21.50
CA ASP A 241 22.86 -4.29 -20.38
C ASP A 241 22.11 -3.74 -19.16
N ILE A 242 20.91 -4.30 -18.91
CA ILE A 242 20.00 -3.85 -17.85
C ILE A 242 20.68 -3.97 -16.48
N ASP A 243 21.52 -4.99 -16.30
CA ASP A 243 22.25 -5.24 -15.05
C ASP A 243 23.30 -4.13 -14.78
N LYS A 244 23.67 -3.35 -15.80
CA LYS A 244 24.59 -2.20 -15.68
C LYS A 244 23.88 -0.87 -15.47
N ILE A 245 22.55 -0.80 -15.59
CA ILE A 245 21.81 0.43 -15.35
C ILE A 245 21.61 0.58 -13.84
N ALA A 246 22.46 1.41 -13.24
CA ALA A 246 22.33 1.76 -11.83
C ALA A 246 20.93 2.34 -11.54
N GLY A 247 20.29 1.87 -10.47
CA GLY A 247 19.00 2.38 -9.99
C GLY A 247 17.76 1.59 -10.40
N LEU A 248 17.84 0.67 -11.38
CA LEU A 248 16.72 -0.22 -11.73
C LEU A 248 16.77 -1.51 -10.89
N SER A 249 16.69 -1.39 -9.57
CA SER A 249 16.99 -2.49 -8.64
C SER A 249 15.81 -3.34 -8.21
N PHE A 250 14.61 -3.16 -8.78
CA PHE A 250 13.42 -3.82 -8.25
C PHE A 250 12.95 -4.97 -9.15
N PRO A 251 13.20 -6.24 -8.78
CA PRO A 251 12.57 -7.36 -9.47
C PRO A 251 11.04 -7.26 -9.33
N ALA A 252 10.31 -7.69 -10.35
CA ALA A 252 8.86 -7.79 -10.26
C ALA A 252 8.50 -8.71 -9.07
N PRO A 253 7.56 -8.30 -8.19
CA PRO A 253 7.14 -9.16 -7.10
C PRO A 253 6.52 -10.44 -7.69
N PRO A 254 6.72 -11.60 -7.06
CA PRO A 254 6.06 -12.83 -7.50
C PRO A 254 4.55 -12.61 -7.53
N GLU A 255 3.86 -13.26 -8.48
CA GLU A 255 2.40 -13.24 -8.53
C GLU A 255 1.83 -13.76 -7.21
N VAL A 256 1.37 -12.84 -6.36
CA VAL A 256 0.69 -13.23 -5.13
C VAL A 256 -0.72 -13.66 -5.49
N GLN A 257 -0.93 -14.97 -5.55
CA GLN A 257 -2.26 -15.56 -5.71
C GLN A 257 -3.05 -15.33 -4.42
N TYR A 258 -4.06 -14.45 -4.50
CA TYR A 258 -5.07 -14.26 -3.47
C TYR A 258 -6.35 -14.96 -3.93
N GLU A 259 -6.65 -16.13 -3.36
CA GLU A 259 -7.89 -16.86 -3.60
C GLU A 259 -9.04 -16.29 -2.76
N GLY A 260 -9.44 -15.03 -2.99
CA GLY A 260 -10.68 -14.41 -2.46
C GLY A 260 -11.25 -14.98 -1.14
N ASN A 261 -12.50 -15.47 -1.20
CA ASN A 261 -13.22 -16.10 -0.09
C ASN A 261 -12.69 -17.50 0.24
N ARG A 262 -11.49 -17.59 0.78
CA ARG A 262 -10.92 -18.85 1.26
C ARG A 262 -11.54 -19.27 2.59
N HIS A 263 -11.73 -20.60 2.77
CA HIS A 263 -12.16 -21.20 4.03
C HIS A 263 -11.09 -20.98 5.12
N ARG A 264 -11.36 -20.09 6.09
CA ARG A 264 -10.37 -19.76 7.14
C ARG A 264 -10.71 -20.42 8.47
N SER A 265 -9.71 -21.08 9.06
CA SER A 265 -9.76 -21.52 10.45
C SER A 265 -9.45 -20.34 11.39
N HIS A 266 -10.03 -20.44 12.57
CA HIS A 266 -10.16 -19.44 13.63
C HIS A 266 -8.83 -18.79 14.11
N GLU A 267 -8.97 -17.53 14.60
CA GLU A 267 -8.04 -16.70 15.43
C GLU A 267 -6.65 -17.33 15.64
N PRO A 268 -5.62 -16.92 14.85
CA PRO A 268 -4.27 -17.36 15.10
C PRO A 268 -3.85 -16.94 16.52
N ASP A 269 -3.00 -17.76 17.15
CA ASP A 269 -2.47 -17.44 18.47
C ASP A 269 -1.91 -16.01 18.47
N ARG A 270 -2.38 -15.18 19.41
CA ARG A 270 -1.96 -13.79 19.53
C ARG A 270 -0.42 -13.67 19.65
N GLN A 271 0.24 -14.65 20.27
CA GLN A 271 1.70 -14.68 20.36
C GLN A 271 2.35 -14.84 18.97
N ILE A 272 1.74 -15.64 18.09
CA ILE A 272 2.20 -15.80 16.71
C ILE A 272 2.02 -14.48 15.95
N LEU A 273 0.85 -13.83 16.07
CA LEU A 273 0.62 -12.53 15.44
C LEU A 273 1.63 -11.48 15.89
N LEU A 274 1.87 -11.36 17.20
CA LEU A 274 2.83 -10.40 17.76
C LEU A 274 4.28 -10.72 17.34
N ALA A 275 4.65 -11.99 17.26
CA ALA A 275 5.95 -12.42 16.77
C ALA A 275 6.15 -12.04 15.29
N HIS A 276 5.15 -12.31 14.44
CA HIS A 276 5.17 -11.92 13.03
C HIS A 276 5.18 -10.39 12.85
N GLN A 277 4.42 -9.65 13.66
CA GLN A 277 4.44 -8.19 13.64
C GLN A 277 5.82 -7.65 13.98
N THR A 278 6.44 -8.16 15.04
CA THR A 278 7.80 -7.77 15.46
C THR A 278 8.81 -8.08 14.36
N LYS A 279 8.71 -9.27 13.75
CA LYS A 279 9.57 -9.68 12.64
C LYS A 279 9.42 -8.76 11.43
N MET A 280 8.18 -8.46 11.00
CA MET A 280 7.94 -7.54 9.88
C MET A 280 8.45 -6.12 10.14
N VAL A 281 8.44 -5.66 11.40
CA VAL A 281 9.04 -4.38 11.77
C VAL A 281 10.56 -4.43 11.70
N GLN A 282 11.18 -5.55 12.10
CA GLN A 282 12.63 -5.74 12.08
C GLN A 282 13.21 -5.94 10.68
N ASP A 283 12.56 -6.78 9.86
CA ASP A 283 12.99 -7.11 8.50
C ASP A 283 12.77 -5.94 7.53
N GLY A 284 12.03 -4.91 7.96
CA GLY A 284 11.57 -3.83 7.11
C GLY A 284 10.34 -4.21 6.29
N ARG A 285 9.67 -3.21 5.71
CA ARG A 285 8.49 -3.43 4.87
C ARG A 285 8.93 -4.03 3.52
N SER A 286 8.78 -5.35 3.34
CA SER A 286 8.99 -6.01 2.05
C SER A 286 8.00 -5.48 0.99
N ARG A 287 8.47 -5.29 -0.23
CA ARG A 287 7.64 -4.84 -1.36
C ARG A 287 6.54 -5.85 -1.66
N GLU A 288 6.86 -7.14 -1.63
CA GLU A 288 5.92 -8.24 -1.83
C GLU A 288 4.81 -8.22 -0.77
N ALA A 289 5.19 -8.02 0.49
CA ALA A 289 4.26 -7.87 1.59
C ALA A 289 3.32 -6.66 1.36
N ASN A 290 3.86 -5.51 0.96
CA ASN A 290 3.05 -4.32 0.69
C ASN A 290 2.07 -4.53 -0.48
N ARG A 291 2.49 -5.21 -1.56
CA ARG A 291 1.61 -5.53 -2.69
C ARG A 291 0.48 -6.47 -2.29
N PHE A 292 0.78 -7.48 -1.48
CA PHE A 292 -0.26 -8.38 -0.97
C PHE A 292 -1.26 -7.64 -0.08
N ILE A 293 -0.78 -6.89 0.93
CA ILE A 293 -1.63 -6.10 1.84
C ILE A 293 -2.56 -5.22 1.01
N ARG A 294 -1.99 -4.53 0.02
CA ARG A 294 -2.73 -3.62 -0.84
C ARG A 294 -3.81 -4.30 -1.66
N ARG A 295 -3.50 -5.40 -2.36
CA ARG A 295 -4.51 -6.15 -3.13
C ARG A 295 -5.70 -6.57 -2.25
N VAL A 296 -5.41 -7.01 -1.02
CA VAL A 296 -6.46 -7.39 -0.06
C VAL A 296 -7.25 -6.15 0.40
N VAL A 297 -6.58 -5.04 0.72
CA VAL A 297 -7.22 -3.78 1.14
C VAL A 297 -8.09 -3.19 0.02
N ASP A 298 -7.60 -3.14 -1.21
CA ASP A 298 -8.34 -2.64 -2.38
C ASP A 298 -9.60 -3.50 -2.64
N ASP A 299 -9.50 -4.82 -2.49
CA ASP A 299 -10.67 -5.71 -2.58
C ASP A 299 -11.66 -5.49 -1.41
N MET A 300 -11.15 -5.29 -0.20
CA MET A 300 -11.98 -4.97 0.97
C MET A 300 -12.72 -3.63 0.80
N GLU A 301 -12.06 -2.61 0.25
CA GLU A 301 -12.66 -1.31 -0.05
C GLU A 301 -13.69 -1.40 -1.18
N ARG A 302 -13.35 -2.09 -2.28
CA ARG A 302 -14.28 -2.36 -3.40
C ARG A 302 -15.53 -3.10 -2.96
N CYS A 303 -15.41 -4.00 -1.98
CA CYS A 303 -16.53 -4.72 -1.39
C CYS A 303 -17.32 -3.88 -0.35
N GLY A 304 -16.90 -2.66 -0.05
CA GLY A 304 -17.54 -1.75 0.91
C GLY A 304 -17.33 -2.16 2.37
N ILE A 305 -16.26 -2.90 2.67
CA ILE A 305 -16.01 -3.46 4.01
C ILE A 305 -15.12 -2.54 4.83
N ILE A 306 -14.27 -1.79 4.16
CA ILE A 306 -13.49 -0.68 4.72
C ILE A 306 -13.67 0.54 3.82
N SER A 307 -13.31 1.70 4.35
CA SER A 307 -13.26 2.95 3.62
C SER A 307 -12.05 3.75 4.07
N LEU A 308 -11.43 4.51 3.16
CA LEU A 308 -10.38 5.45 3.51
C LEU A 308 -10.88 6.51 4.52
N VAL A 309 -10.06 6.81 5.53
CA VAL A 309 -10.30 7.94 6.46
C VAL A 309 -9.87 9.23 5.77
N LYS A 310 -10.67 10.31 5.93
CA LYS A 310 -10.41 11.60 5.27
C LYS A 310 -9.25 12.38 5.88
N GLU A 311 -9.03 12.21 7.18
CA GLU A 311 -7.99 12.89 7.93
C GLU A 311 -7.05 11.84 8.54
N TYR A 312 -5.80 12.24 8.77
CA TYR A 312 -4.86 11.35 9.42
C TYR A 312 -5.28 11.11 10.88
N GLU A 313 -5.49 9.85 11.22
CA GLU A 313 -5.62 9.37 12.59
C GLU A 313 -4.46 8.41 12.90
N SER A 314 -3.98 8.41 14.14
CA SER A 314 -2.96 7.43 14.55
C SER A 314 -3.52 6.02 14.35
N PRO A 315 -2.80 5.13 13.65
CA PRO A 315 -3.30 3.79 13.37
C PRO A 315 -3.49 3.01 14.66
N GLN A 316 -4.68 2.44 14.84
CA GLN A 316 -5.00 1.57 15.99
C GLN A 316 -4.31 0.21 15.90
N THR A 317 -4.00 -0.24 14.69
CA THR A 317 -3.28 -1.48 14.42
C THR A 317 -2.60 -1.41 13.06
N ARG A 318 -1.68 -2.33 12.81
CA ARG A 318 -1.00 -2.50 11.53
C ARG A 318 -1.26 -3.91 11.00
N PRO A 319 -1.53 -4.07 9.70
CA PRO A 319 -1.72 -5.39 9.13
C PRO A 319 -0.47 -6.27 9.33
N VAL A 320 -0.70 -7.55 9.59
CA VAL A 320 0.33 -8.58 9.72
C VAL A 320 0.02 -9.69 8.72
N ILE A 321 1.03 -10.12 7.98
CA ILE A 321 0.91 -11.25 7.06
C ILE A 321 1.38 -12.51 7.78
N VAL A 322 0.54 -13.53 7.76
CA VAL A 322 0.86 -14.86 8.29
C VAL A 322 0.60 -15.89 7.21
N GLN A 323 1.52 -16.84 7.05
CA GLN A 323 1.32 -17.97 6.15
C GLN A 323 0.47 -19.03 6.85
N GLY A 324 -0.67 -19.38 6.25
CA GLY A 324 -1.52 -20.47 6.71
C GLY A 324 -0.83 -21.83 6.57
N SER A 325 -1.37 -22.84 7.26
CA SER A 325 -0.87 -24.22 7.21
C SER A 325 -1.00 -24.89 5.83
N ASP A 326 -1.75 -24.28 4.92
CA ASP A 326 -1.92 -24.68 3.53
C ASP A 326 -0.99 -23.91 2.56
N GLY A 327 -0.08 -23.09 3.10
CA GLY A 327 0.96 -22.39 2.36
C GLY A 327 0.56 -21.03 1.78
N ALA A 328 -0.70 -20.60 1.84
CA ALA A 328 -1.07 -19.27 1.35
C ALA A 328 -0.95 -18.19 2.42
N LEU A 329 -0.93 -16.93 1.99
CA LEU A 329 -0.79 -15.76 2.87
C LEU A 329 -2.16 -15.26 3.33
N ASP A 330 -2.24 -14.92 4.61
CA ASP A 330 -3.41 -14.30 5.24
C ASP A 330 -3.04 -12.93 5.84
N LEU A 331 -4.00 -12.01 5.77
CA LEU A 331 -3.90 -10.67 6.35
C LEU A 331 -4.66 -10.60 7.67
N TYR A 332 -3.97 -10.26 8.75
CA TYR A 332 -4.53 -10.08 10.10
C TYR A 332 -4.34 -8.65 10.60
N PHE A 333 -5.26 -8.18 11.45
CA PHE A 333 -5.21 -6.87 12.09
C PHE A 333 -5.22 -7.06 13.61
N PRO A 334 -4.04 -7.14 14.27
CA PRO A 334 -3.95 -7.34 15.71
C PRO A 334 -4.31 -6.05 16.47
N TYR A 335 -5.60 -5.81 16.72
CA TYR A 335 -6.01 -4.65 17.52
C TYR A 335 -5.51 -4.77 18.95
N GLU A 336 -4.81 -3.74 19.42
CA GLU A 336 -4.46 -3.60 20.82
C GLU A 336 -5.58 -2.88 21.54
N PHE A 337 -6.38 -3.62 22.31
CA PHE A 337 -7.39 -3.01 23.18
C PHE A 337 -6.79 -2.38 24.46
N GLY A 338 -5.51 -1.98 24.45
CA GLY A 338 -4.92 -1.09 25.48
C GLY A 338 -5.02 -1.58 26.93
N GLY A 339 -4.76 -2.85 27.23
CA GLY A 339 -4.87 -3.40 28.60
C GLY A 339 -6.32 -3.57 29.08
N LEU A 340 -7.28 -2.90 28.44
CA LEU A 340 -8.67 -3.31 28.36
C LEU A 340 -8.75 -4.51 27.40
N SER A 341 -8.17 -5.66 27.80
CA SER A 341 -8.86 -6.92 27.48
C SER A 341 -10.33 -6.61 27.75
N PRO A 342 -11.26 -6.85 26.81
CA PRO A 342 -12.63 -6.42 27.01
C PRO A 342 -12.99 -6.91 28.40
N ASP A 343 -13.32 -5.97 29.30
CA ASP A 343 -13.65 -6.33 30.67
C ASP A 343 -14.59 -7.52 30.53
N VAL A 344 -14.31 -8.61 31.23
CA VAL A 344 -15.14 -9.82 31.14
C VAL A 344 -16.62 -9.46 31.42
N GLU A 345 -16.85 -8.31 32.05
CA GLU A 345 -18.13 -7.65 32.31
C GLU A 345 -18.79 -6.94 31.10
N LEU A 346 -18.02 -6.43 30.12
CA LEU A 346 -18.54 -5.73 28.93
C LEU A 346 -18.63 -6.62 27.69
N THR A 347 -17.93 -7.74 27.65
CA THR A 347 -18.17 -8.79 26.65
C THR A 347 -19.35 -9.63 27.16
N PRO A 348 -20.53 -9.62 26.50
CA PRO A 348 -21.61 -10.51 26.92
C PRO A 348 -21.06 -11.93 26.88
N ASN A 349 -21.06 -12.59 28.04
CA ASN A 349 -20.51 -13.92 28.25
C ASN A 349 -21.46 -14.96 27.62
N LEU A 350 -21.58 -14.87 26.30
CA LEU A 350 -22.33 -15.78 25.47
C LEU A 350 -21.48 -17.03 25.35
N SER A 351 -21.92 -18.11 26.00
CA SER A 351 -21.29 -19.41 25.87
C SER A 351 -21.31 -19.80 24.39
N LEU A 352 -20.15 -19.72 23.74
CA LEU A 352 -20.01 -20.28 22.41
C LEU A 352 -20.35 -21.78 22.49
N PRO A 353 -21.02 -22.33 21.48
CA PRO A 353 -21.16 -23.78 21.37
C PRO A 353 -19.80 -24.45 21.49
N ARG A 354 -19.77 -25.70 21.98
CA ARG A 354 -18.51 -26.47 22.03
C ARG A 354 -17.89 -26.55 20.63
N LYS A 355 -16.55 -26.56 20.54
CA LYS A 355 -15.83 -26.70 19.25
C LYS A 355 -16.26 -27.94 18.45
N THR A 356 -16.80 -28.95 19.12
CA THR A 356 -17.32 -30.18 18.50
C THR A 356 -18.75 -30.06 17.97
N CYS A 357 -19.46 -28.95 18.22
CA CYS A 357 -20.91 -28.87 17.98
C CYS A 357 -21.31 -29.15 16.53
N LEU A 358 -20.53 -28.71 15.53
CA LEU A 358 -20.80 -29.05 14.14
C LEU A 358 -20.63 -30.54 13.88
N VAL A 359 -19.59 -31.16 14.44
CA VAL A 359 -19.35 -32.61 14.30
C VAL A 359 -20.45 -33.40 14.99
N ASP A 360 -20.84 -32.99 16.20
CA ASP A 360 -21.88 -33.63 17.00
C ASP A 360 -23.25 -33.53 16.30
N PHE A 361 -23.59 -32.34 15.80
CA PHE A 361 -24.81 -32.09 15.02
C PHE A 361 -24.89 -32.98 13.77
N VAL A 362 -23.80 -33.04 13.00
CA VAL A 362 -23.78 -33.81 11.75
C VAL A 362 -23.87 -35.31 12.02
N LYS A 363 -23.18 -35.81 13.06
CA LYS A 363 -23.31 -37.21 13.49
C LYS A 363 -24.75 -37.53 13.91
N GLN A 364 -25.33 -36.70 14.77
CA GLN A 364 -26.69 -36.89 15.26
C GLN A 364 -27.72 -36.89 14.13
N PHE A 365 -27.59 -35.98 13.16
CA PHE A 365 -28.48 -35.93 12.00
C PHE A 365 -28.33 -37.19 11.14
N LYS A 366 -27.10 -37.66 10.93
CA LYS A 366 -26.82 -38.84 10.11
C LYS A 366 -27.28 -40.14 10.75
N ASP A 367 -27.22 -40.24 12.08
CA ASP A 367 -27.76 -41.39 12.82
C ASP A 367 -29.28 -41.53 12.62
N GLN A 368 -30.00 -40.40 12.46
CA GLN A 368 -31.43 -40.37 12.17
C GLN A 368 -31.75 -40.53 10.67
N HIS A 369 -30.84 -40.09 9.80
CA HIS A 369 -31.00 -40.08 8.34
C HIS A 369 -29.75 -40.62 7.65
N PRO A 370 -29.56 -41.96 7.52
CA PRO A 370 -28.31 -42.55 7.06
C PRO A 370 -27.86 -42.14 5.65
N THR A 371 -28.81 -41.76 4.79
CA THR A 371 -28.58 -41.34 3.39
C THR A 371 -28.34 -39.83 3.24
N SER A 372 -28.33 -39.06 4.33
CA SER A 372 -28.25 -37.61 4.25
C SER A 372 -26.92 -37.11 3.66
N ILE A 373 -27.00 -36.01 2.90
CA ILE A 373 -25.87 -35.28 2.31
C ILE A 373 -25.66 -33.93 3.02
N MET A 374 -24.41 -33.46 3.05
CA MET A 374 -24.02 -32.25 3.78
C MET A 374 -23.14 -31.30 2.98
N ALA A 375 -23.26 -30.00 3.24
CA ALA A 375 -22.42 -28.94 2.68
C ALA A 375 -21.92 -27.96 3.75
N LYS A 376 -20.80 -27.30 3.45
CA LYS A 376 -20.05 -26.41 4.34
C LYS A 376 -19.83 -25.05 3.66
N ALA A 377 -20.10 -23.93 4.34
CA ALA A 377 -19.99 -22.56 3.82
C ALA A 377 -19.54 -21.53 4.88
N PHE A 378 -18.99 -20.36 4.47
CA PHE A 378 -18.23 -19.41 5.33
C PHE A 378 -18.53 -17.90 5.13
N ASP A 379 -18.29 -17.08 6.16
CA ASP A 379 -18.31 -15.58 6.13
C ASP A 379 -17.26 -14.92 7.09
N ARG A 380 -17.23 -13.59 7.28
CA ARG A 380 -16.19 -12.79 7.99
C ARG A 380 -16.38 -12.65 9.51
N PRO A 381 -15.31 -12.54 10.35
CA PRO A 381 -15.43 -12.65 11.81
C PRO A 381 -14.99 -11.38 12.56
N TRP A 382 -15.87 -10.42 12.82
CA TRP A 382 -15.52 -9.29 13.72
C TRP A 382 -16.44 -9.11 14.92
N SER A 383 -17.37 -10.05 15.10
CA SER A 383 -18.06 -10.21 16.38
C SER A 383 -18.44 -11.66 16.56
N ALA A 384 -17.48 -12.59 16.58
CA ALA A 384 -17.71 -14.03 16.71
C ALA A 384 -18.86 -14.38 17.67
N HIS A 385 -18.91 -13.74 18.84
CA HIS A 385 -19.99 -13.89 19.82
C HIS A 385 -21.31 -13.21 19.44
N ALA A 386 -21.29 -11.96 18.97
CA ALA A 386 -22.54 -11.27 18.58
C ALA A 386 -23.13 -11.92 17.32
N TRP A 387 -22.30 -12.20 16.30
CA TRP A 387 -22.67 -12.99 15.14
C TRP A 387 -23.21 -14.37 15.52
N GLN A 388 -22.53 -15.12 16.40
CA GLN A 388 -23.05 -16.41 16.87
C GLN A 388 -24.40 -16.27 17.58
N TYR A 389 -24.61 -15.18 18.33
CA TYR A 389 -25.90 -14.88 18.93
C TYR A 389 -26.98 -14.63 17.88
N TYR A 390 -26.70 -13.82 16.85
CA TYR A 390 -27.60 -13.59 15.73
C TYR A 390 -27.91 -14.91 14.99
N ALA A 391 -26.90 -15.69 14.64
CA ALA A 391 -27.06 -16.97 13.96
C ALA A 391 -27.84 -17.98 14.83
N GLN A 392 -27.59 -18.02 16.14
CA GLN A 392 -28.32 -18.88 17.05
C GLN A 392 -29.80 -18.51 17.13
N HIS A 393 -30.09 -17.22 17.29
CA HIS A 393 -31.45 -16.72 17.44
C HIS A 393 -32.27 -16.80 16.16
N TYR A 394 -31.67 -16.47 15.02
CA TYR A 394 -32.40 -16.37 13.76
C TYR A 394 -32.36 -17.64 12.91
N ILE A 395 -31.30 -18.45 13.03
CA ILE A 395 -31.11 -19.63 12.18
C ILE A 395 -31.14 -20.92 12.99
N ASN A 396 -30.16 -21.15 13.86
CA ASN A 396 -29.96 -22.47 14.50
C ASN A 396 -31.17 -22.91 15.34
N SER A 397 -31.87 -21.97 15.98
CA SER A 397 -33.06 -22.28 16.78
C SER A 397 -34.32 -22.54 15.96
N LYS A 398 -34.34 -22.13 14.68
CA LYS A 398 -35.53 -22.22 13.81
C LYS A 398 -35.43 -23.35 12.79
N TYR A 399 -34.23 -23.62 12.29
CA TYR A 399 -34.01 -24.52 11.16
C TYR A 399 -33.19 -25.73 11.62
N PRO A 400 -33.82 -26.88 11.91
CA PRO A 400 -33.11 -28.05 12.46
C PRO A 400 -32.17 -28.74 11.45
N PHE A 401 -32.20 -28.32 10.19
CA PHE A 401 -31.39 -28.86 9.11
C PHE A 401 -30.10 -28.07 8.86
N VAL A 402 -29.85 -27.00 9.63
CA VAL A 402 -28.65 -26.17 9.48
C VAL A 402 -28.09 -25.75 10.84
N MET A 403 -26.76 -25.75 10.95
CA MET A 403 -26.07 -25.28 12.14
C MET A 403 -24.94 -24.34 11.73
N PHE A 404 -25.08 -23.08 12.13
CA PHE A 404 -24.03 -22.06 12.08
C PHE A 404 -23.19 -22.10 13.35
N TYR A 405 -21.88 -22.20 13.16
CA TYR A 405 -20.87 -22.02 14.18
C TYR A 405 -19.84 -21.00 13.72
N LEU A 406 -19.82 -19.85 14.38
CA LEU A 406 -19.15 -18.65 13.93
C LEU A 406 -19.55 -18.39 12.50
N THR A 407 -18.57 -18.25 11.62
CA THR A 407 -18.83 -17.98 10.21
C THR A 407 -19.00 -19.24 9.38
N THR A 408 -18.69 -20.42 9.93
CA THR A 408 -18.88 -21.71 9.24
C THR A 408 -20.27 -22.24 9.52
N PHE A 409 -20.91 -22.86 8.53
CA PHE A 409 -22.15 -23.59 8.80
C PHE A 409 -22.24 -24.89 8.01
N VAL A 410 -23.03 -25.82 8.52
CA VAL A 410 -23.34 -27.10 7.85
C VAL A 410 -24.82 -27.20 7.58
N ILE A 411 -25.18 -27.51 6.33
CA ILE A 411 -26.56 -27.85 5.94
C ILE A 411 -26.65 -29.36 5.76
N CYS A 412 -27.71 -29.98 6.27
CA CYS A 412 -28.01 -31.40 6.10
C CYS A 412 -29.32 -31.59 5.32
N ALA A 413 -29.30 -32.45 4.30
CA ALA A 413 -30.47 -32.80 3.49
C ALA A 413 -30.59 -34.31 3.29
N THR A 414 -31.80 -34.84 3.06
CA THR A 414 -32.02 -36.29 2.85
C THR A 414 -31.61 -36.77 1.46
N ASP A 415 -31.69 -35.88 0.48
CA ASP A 415 -31.41 -36.09 -0.93
C ASP A 415 -31.18 -34.72 -1.62
N ILE A 416 -30.98 -34.73 -2.94
CA ILE A 416 -30.67 -33.53 -3.73
C ILE A 416 -31.86 -32.55 -3.77
N ASP A 417 -33.09 -33.04 -3.90
CA ASP A 417 -34.28 -32.20 -3.98
C ASP A 417 -34.54 -31.48 -2.65
N ASP A 418 -34.34 -32.18 -1.53
CA ASP A 418 -34.38 -31.61 -0.18
C ASP A 418 -33.24 -30.61 0.04
N ALA A 419 -32.05 -30.85 -0.53
CA ALA A 419 -30.92 -29.93 -0.45
C ALA A 419 -31.22 -28.60 -1.16
N GLU A 420 -31.78 -28.65 -2.37
CA GLU A 420 -32.17 -27.45 -3.13
C GLU A 420 -33.26 -26.67 -2.39
N LYS A 421 -34.27 -27.35 -1.86
CA LYS A 421 -35.35 -26.72 -1.08
C LYS A 421 -34.80 -26.03 0.17
N LYS A 422 -33.94 -26.69 0.94
CA LYS A 422 -33.34 -26.14 2.17
C LYS A 422 -32.38 -24.99 1.87
N ALA A 423 -31.61 -25.09 0.79
CA ALA A 423 -30.76 -23.99 0.32
C ALA A 423 -31.61 -22.76 -0.03
N ALA A 424 -32.72 -22.93 -0.75
CA ALA A 424 -33.64 -21.83 -1.08
C ALA A 424 -34.23 -21.15 0.17
N ILE A 425 -34.63 -21.92 1.18
CA ILE A 425 -35.11 -21.39 2.47
C ILE A 425 -34.01 -20.55 3.13
N LEU A 426 -32.78 -21.06 3.18
CA LEU A 426 -31.66 -20.34 3.76
C LEU A 426 -31.33 -19.06 3.00
N PHE A 427 -31.29 -19.10 1.68
CA PHE A 427 -31.05 -17.91 0.87
C PHE A 427 -32.08 -16.82 1.15
N ALA A 428 -33.37 -17.16 1.14
CA ALA A 428 -34.44 -16.21 1.43
C ALA A 428 -34.33 -15.61 2.84
N GLU A 429 -34.05 -16.44 3.86
CA GLU A 429 -33.88 -15.94 5.23
C GLU A 429 -32.65 -15.03 5.34
N THR A 430 -31.51 -15.41 4.77
CA THR A 430 -30.29 -14.60 4.80
C THR A 430 -30.46 -13.28 4.03
N GLU A 431 -31.07 -13.32 2.85
CA GLU A 431 -31.29 -12.15 2.00
C GLU A 431 -32.23 -11.14 2.67
N SER A 432 -33.29 -11.61 3.33
CA SER A 432 -34.22 -10.75 4.10
C SER A 432 -33.53 -9.96 5.22
N ARG A 433 -32.35 -10.41 5.64
CA ARG A 433 -31.51 -9.82 6.69
C ARG A 433 -30.31 -9.06 6.15
N GLY A 434 -30.16 -8.98 4.82
CA GLY A 434 -28.99 -8.43 4.16
C GLY A 434 -27.73 -9.30 4.32
N TRP A 435 -27.87 -10.55 4.77
CA TRP A 435 -26.75 -11.49 4.87
C TRP A 435 -26.54 -12.16 3.52
N ARG A 436 -25.27 -12.38 3.15
CA ARG A 436 -24.90 -13.08 1.93
C ARG A 436 -24.20 -14.38 2.31
N ILE A 437 -24.76 -15.49 1.88
CA ILE A 437 -24.12 -16.80 2.00
C ILE A 437 -23.78 -17.35 0.63
N VAL A 438 -22.72 -18.15 0.54
CA VAL A 438 -22.32 -18.85 -0.68
C VAL A 438 -22.40 -20.34 -0.42
N LEU A 439 -23.18 -21.07 -1.23
CA LEU A 439 -23.35 -22.51 -1.12
C LEU A 439 -22.79 -23.21 -2.37
N PRO A 440 -22.13 -24.37 -2.23
CA PRO A 440 -21.83 -25.22 -3.38
C PRO A 440 -23.14 -25.78 -3.98
N ASN A 441 -23.13 -26.13 -5.27
CA ASN A 441 -24.28 -26.76 -5.91
C ASN A 441 -24.66 -28.04 -5.15
N ALA A 442 -25.96 -28.35 -5.06
CA ALA A 442 -26.47 -29.53 -4.33
C ALA A 442 -25.82 -30.84 -4.78
N ARG A 443 -25.41 -30.92 -6.06
CA ARG A 443 -24.70 -32.07 -6.64
C ARG A 443 -23.28 -32.29 -6.10
N ASP A 444 -22.67 -31.23 -5.57
CA ASP A 444 -21.31 -31.25 -5.01
C ASP A 444 -21.30 -31.55 -3.50
N TRP A 445 -22.48 -31.73 -2.89
CA TRP A 445 -22.62 -32.02 -1.48
C TRP A 445 -22.14 -33.44 -1.16
N ARG A 446 -21.53 -33.61 0.02
CA ARG A 446 -20.84 -34.86 0.36
C ARG A 446 -21.72 -35.74 1.23
N PRO A 447 -21.88 -37.04 0.90
CA PRO A 447 -22.55 -37.97 1.79
C PRO A 447 -21.68 -38.31 3.00
N ASN A 448 -20.34 -38.26 2.88
CA ASN A 448 -19.42 -38.67 3.93
C ASN A 448 -18.96 -37.48 4.79
N ILE A 449 -19.24 -37.53 6.10
CA ILE A 449 -18.84 -36.48 7.06
C ILE A 449 -17.32 -36.25 7.09
N ASN A 450 -16.51 -37.30 6.91
CA ASN A 450 -15.06 -37.19 6.97
C ASN A 450 -14.49 -36.38 5.80
N GLU A 451 -15.22 -36.32 4.67
CA GLU A 451 -14.82 -35.51 3.51
C GLU A 451 -15.02 -34.01 3.73
N LEU A 452 -15.88 -33.63 4.68
CA LEU A 452 -16.07 -32.22 5.07
C LEU A 452 -14.89 -31.66 5.89
N ARG A 453 -14.03 -32.56 6.42
CA ARG A 453 -12.85 -32.23 7.23
C ARG A 453 -13.19 -31.26 8.37
N LEU A 454 -14.29 -31.50 9.06
CA LEU A 454 -14.78 -30.63 10.15
C LEU A 454 -13.86 -30.66 11.37
N ASP A 455 -13.09 -31.73 11.53
CA ASP A 455 -12.04 -31.88 12.52
C ASP A 455 -10.88 -30.90 12.27
N LYS A 456 -10.53 -30.65 11.01
CA LYS A 456 -9.47 -29.72 10.62
C LYS A 456 -9.87 -28.25 10.66
N LEU A 457 -11.17 -27.95 10.73
CA LEU A 457 -11.70 -26.58 10.77
C LEU A 457 -11.17 -25.74 11.93
N PHE A 458 -10.90 -26.39 13.06
CA PHE A 458 -10.63 -25.70 14.32
C PHE A 458 -9.19 -25.87 14.81
N VAL A 459 -8.32 -26.48 14.00
CA VAL A 459 -6.93 -26.75 14.36
C VAL A 459 -6.04 -25.50 14.20
N GLY A 460 -6.52 -24.43 13.54
CA GLY A 460 -5.78 -23.17 13.39
C GLY A 460 -4.51 -23.31 12.56
N VAL A 461 -3.64 -22.30 12.63
CA VAL A 461 -2.25 -22.37 12.15
C VAL A 461 -1.44 -23.12 13.21
N GLY A 462 -1.05 -24.36 12.92
CA GLY A 462 -0.11 -25.10 13.76
C GLY A 462 1.34 -24.65 13.51
N PRO A 463 2.26 -24.82 14.47
CA PRO A 463 3.68 -24.63 14.20
C PRO A 463 4.11 -25.56 13.06
N MET A 464 4.82 -25.02 12.07
CA MET A 464 5.51 -25.83 11.06
C MET A 464 6.67 -26.59 11.66
#